data_AF-W0DV46-F1
#
_entry.id   AF-W0DV46-F1
#
_cell.length_a   1.000
_cell.length_b   1.000
_cell.length_c   1.000
_cell.angle_alpha   90.00
_cell.angle_beta   90.00
_cell.angle_gamma   90.00
#
_symmetry.space_group_name_H-M   'P 1'
#
loop_
_entity.id
_entity.type
_entity.pdbx_description
1 polymer ?
#
loop_
_entity_poly.entity_id
_entity_poly.type
_entity_poly.pdbx_seq_one_letter_code
_entity_poly.pdbx_strand_id
1 'polypeptide(L)'
;MTPLKTASPPNFTQKHWPLLAHLGQQTSDFNLADFLAQLSRNELEQALEILRYVHQHGAQDTWLQQQAQDAHQQQQLADAYQQGNQAAQAENPYKLLKAPHELAKASNPFDFDLAAKQHMAWHEGFMAWVETQVSESW
;
A
#
# COMPACT_ATOMS: atom_id res chain seq x y z
N MET A 1 -36.05 -10.61 20.62
CA MET A 1 -34.88 -10.75 19.73
C MET A 1 -35.06 -9.76 18.58
N THR A 2 -34.41 -8.61 18.64
CA THR A 2 -34.42 -7.64 17.54
C THR A 2 -33.58 -8.23 16.41
N PRO A 3 -34.07 -8.33 15.17
CA PRO A 3 -33.24 -8.80 14.07
C PRO A 3 -32.04 -7.86 13.93
N LEU A 4 -30.83 -8.42 13.94
CA LEU A 4 -29.63 -7.65 13.61
C LEU A 4 -29.85 -7.04 12.23
N LYS A 5 -29.96 -5.72 12.19
CA LYS A 5 -29.89 -4.94 10.95
C LYS A 5 -28.66 -5.44 10.22
N THR A 6 -28.81 -5.96 9.01
CA THR A 6 -27.68 -6.30 8.14
C THR A 6 -26.82 -5.04 8.04
N ALA A 7 -25.71 -5.00 8.76
CA ALA A 7 -24.80 -3.86 8.69
C ALA A 7 -24.24 -3.88 7.26
N SER A 8 -24.46 -2.80 6.52
CA SER A 8 -23.81 -2.64 5.22
C SER A 8 -22.29 -2.64 5.43
N PRO A 9 -21.51 -3.13 4.47
CA PRO A 9 -20.07 -2.98 4.53
C PRO A 9 -19.67 -1.50 4.71
N PRO A 10 -18.66 -1.22 5.54
CA PRO A 10 -18.23 0.14 5.84
C PRO A 10 -17.57 0.78 4.61
N ASN A 11 -17.69 2.11 4.51
CA ASN A 11 -16.95 2.88 3.52
C ASN A 11 -15.53 3.15 4.00
N PHE A 12 -14.58 3.18 3.07
CA PHE A 12 -13.19 3.46 3.38
C PHE A 12 -12.45 4.00 2.15
N THR A 13 -11.21 4.45 2.38
CA THR A 13 -10.28 4.96 1.36
C THR A 13 -8.96 4.20 1.39
N GLN A 14 -8.05 4.46 0.45
CA GLN A 14 -6.73 3.83 0.39
C GLN A 14 -5.93 3.94 1.69
N LYS A 15 -6.12 5.01 2.47
CA LYS A 15 -5.47 5.15 3.79
C LYS A 15 -5.85 4.07 4.79
N HIS A 16 -6.95 3.35 4.56
CA HIS A 16 -7.41 2.28 5.44
C HIS A 16 -6.93 0.89 5.00
N TRP A 17 -6.24 0.77 3.87
CA TRP A 17 -5.69 -0.49 3.41
C TRP A 17 -4.74 -1.15 4.42
N PRO A 18 -3.86 -0.44 5.14
CA PRO A 18 -3.03 -1.07 6.17
C PRO A 18 -3.87 -1.75 7.27
N LEU A 19 -4.97 -1.10 7.69
CA LEU A 19 -5.89 -1.67 8.67
C LEU A 19 -6.60 -2.91 8.13
N LEU A 20 -7.11 -2.86 6.89
CA LEU A 20 -7.81 -3.99 6.27
C LEU A 20 -6.87 -5.19 6.03
N ALA A 21 -5.64 -4.93 5.57
CA ALA A 21 -4.61 -5.96 5.38
C ALA A 21 -4.26 -6.64 6.71
N HIS A 22 -4.07 -5.86 7.79
CA HIS A 22 -3.82 -6.40 9.13
C HIS A 22 -4.97 -7.28 9.62
N LEU A 23 -6.20 -6.81 9.49
CA LEU A 23 -7.40 -7.52 9.97
C LEU A 23 -7.62 -8.87 9.27
N GLY A 24 -7.22 -9.01 8.00
CA GLY A 24 -7.37 -10.28 7.28
C GLY A 24 -6.18 -11.24 7.39
N GLN A 25 -4.98 -10.78 7.74
CA GLN A 25 -3.77 -11.62 7.73
C GLN A 25 -3.09 -11.79 9.10
N GLN A 26 -3.55 -11.11 10.15
CA GLN A 26 -2.93 -11.14 11.49
C GLN A 26 -1.42 -10.85 11.47
N THR A 27 -1.00 -9.85 10.69
CA THR A 27 0.40 -9.41 10.68
C THR A 27 0.76 -8.77 12.02
N SER A 28 1.91 -9.14 12.60
CA SER A 28 2.31 -8.74 13.96
C SER A 28 2.89 -7.33 14.04
N ASP A 29 3.32 -6.76 12.92
CA ASP A 29 4.05 -5.49 12.88
C ASP A 29 3.14 -4.25 12.75
N PHE A 30 1.82 -4.43 12.65
CA PHE A 30 0.89 -3.31 12.54
C PHE A 30 0.60 -2.68 13.91
N ASN A 31 1.04 -1.43 14.11
CA ASN A 31 0.67 -0.66 15.29
C ASN A 31 -0.63 0.11 15.05
N LEU A 32 -1.73 -0.43 15.59
CA LEU A 32 -3.05 0.19 15.50
C LEU A 32 -3.08 1.61 16.09
N ALA A 33 -2.39 1.86 17.20
CA ALA A 33 -2.41 3.17 17.84
C ALA A 33 -1.75 4.24 16.98
N ASP A 34 -0.58 3.93 16.42
CA ASP A 34 0.15 4.85 15.53
C ASP A 34 -0.62 5.10 14.23
N PHE A 35 -1.26 4.05 13.68
CA PHE A 35 -2.10 4.17 12.50
C PHE A 35 -3.27 5.13 12.76
N LEU A 36 -4.05 4.91 13.82
CA LEU A 36 -5.21 5.74 14.15
C LEU A 36 -4.82 7.21 14.42
N ALA A 37 -3.64 7.45 14.97
CA ALA A 37 -3.13 8.79 15.24
C ALA A 37 -2.81 9.61 13.97
N GLN A 38 -2.54 8.95 12.84
CA GLN A 38 -2.23 9.60 11.57
C GLN A 38 -3.47 9.97 10.74
N LEU A 39 -4.65 9.51 11.16
CA LEU A 39 -5.89 9.73 10.45
C LEU A 39 -6.50 11.09 10.79
N SER A 40 -7.09 11.74 9.78
CA SER A 40 -8.02 12.84 10.04
C SER A 40 -9.26 12.33 10.77
N ARG A 41 -10.03 13.23 11.38
CA ARG A 41 -11.24 12.86 12.14
C ARG A 41 -12.23 12.00 11.35
N ASN A 42 -12.48 12.34 10.08
CA ASN A 42 -13.39 11.56 9.23
C ASN A 42 -12.84 10.17 8.89
N GLU A 43 -11.53 10.07 8.66
CA GLU A 43 -10.86 8.79 8.40
C GLU A 43 -10.82 7.92 9.67
N LEU A 44 -10.64 8.53 10.85
CA LEU A 44 -10.74 7.83 12.13
C LEU A 44 -12.14 7.24 12.35
N GLU A 45 -13.20 8.01 12.05
CA GLU A 45 -14.57 7.54 12.15
C GLU A 45 -14.82 6.33 11.22
N GLN A 46 -14.33 6.39 9.97
CA GLN A 46 -14.37 5.26 9.02
C GLN A 46 -13.58 4.04 9.52
N ALA A 47 -12.37 4.24 10.08
CA ALA A 47 -11.57 3.16 10.67
C ALA A 47 -12.29 2.47 11.83
N LEU A 48 -12.99 3.24 12.68
CA LEU A 48 -13.80 2.70 13.77
C LEU A 48 -15.03 1.93 13.27
N GLU A 49 -15.64 2.36 12.17
CA GLU A 49 -16.72 1.61 11.52
C GLU A 49 -16.22 0.26 10.98
N ILE A 50 -15.04 0.23 10.35
CA ILE A 50 -14.38 -1.01 9.92
C ILE A 50 -14.18 -1.95 11.12
N LEU A 51 -13.56 -1.46 12.20
CA LEU A 51 -13.32 -2.28 13.39
C LEU A 51 -14.61 -2.82 14.01
N ARG A 52 -15.67 -1.99 14.04
CA ARG A 52 -16.98 -2.39 14.56
C ARG A 52 -17.64 -3.46 13.70
N TYR A 53 -17.57 -3.29 12.37
CA TYR A 53 -18.09 -4.26 11.41
C TYR A 53 -17.39 -5.62 11.57
N VAL A 54 -16.06 -5.61 11.61
CA VAL A 54 -15.26 -6.83 11.81
C VAL A 54 -15.55 -7.49 13.16
N HIS A 55 -15.70 -6.71 14.24
CA HIS A 55 -16.08 -7.26 15.53
C HIS A 55 -17.48 -7.91 15.51
N GLN A 56 -18.42 -7.39 14.73
CA GLN A 56 -19.79 -7.91 14.64
C GLN A 56 -19.91 -9.16 13.76
N HIS A 57 -19.16 -9.21 12.66
CA HIS A 57 -19.27 -10.28 11.65
C HIS A 57 -18.17 -11.34 11.76
N GLY A 58 -17.06 -11.02 12.43
CA GLY A 58 -15.95 -11.93 12.67
C GLY A 58 -15.21 -12.35 11.40
N ALA A 59 -14.37 -13.38 11.52
CA ALA A 59 -13.49 -13.86 10.46
C ALA A 59 -14.21 -14.64 9.32
N GLN A 60 -15.52 -14.91 9.47
CA GLN A 60 -16.33 -15.60 8.44
C GLN A 60 -16.86 -14.66 7.36
N ASP A 61 -16.57 -13.37 7.49
CA ASP A 61 -17.00 -12.36 6.54
C ASP A 61 -16.17 -12.43 5.25
N THR A 62 -16.81 -12.85 4.16
CA THR A 62 -16.18 -12.95 2.83
C THR A 62 -15.84 -11.60 2.22
N TRP A 63 -16.57 -10.53 2.60
CA TRP A 63 -16.22 -9.18 2.19
C TRP A 63 -14.90 -8.77 2.84
N LEU A 64 -14.72 -9.02 4.14
CA LEU A 64 -13.47 -8.68 4.84
C LEU A 64 -12.28 -9.43 4.25
N GLN A 65 -12.45 -10.72 3.94
CA GLN A 65 -11.39 -11.53 3.32
C GLN A 65 -10.97 -10.97 1.96
N GLN A 66 -11.93 -10.62 1.10
CA GLN A 66 -11.66 -10.03 -0.20
C GLN A 66 -10.97 -8.67 -0.05
N GLN A 67 -11.49 -7.79 0.81
CA GLN A 67 -10.90 -6.47 1.03
C GLN A 67 -9.49 -6.54 1.62
N ALA A 68 -9.22 -7.50 2.50
CA ALA A 68 -7.89 -7.71 3.03
C ALA A 68 -6.91 -8.22 1.97
N GLN A 69 -7.35 -9.11 1.08
CA GLN A 69 -6.52 -9.58 -0.03
C GLN A 69 -6.18 -8.44 -1.00
N ASP A 70 -7.17 -7.64 -1.35
CA ASP A 70 -7.00 -6.49 -2.22
C ASP A 70 -6.08 -5.44 -1.56
N ALA A 71 -6.33 -5.11 -0.30
CA ALA A 71 -5.50 -4.19 0.48
C ALA A 71 -4.05 -4.65 0.58
N HIS A 72 -3.82 -5.95 0.79
CA HIS A 72 -2.48 -6.52 0.83
C HIS A 72 -1.77 -6.41 -0.53
N GLN A 73 -2.43 -6.78 -1.63
CA GLN A 73 -1.84 -6.61 -2.96
C GLN A 73 -1.47 -5.15 -3.21
N GLN A 74 -2.34 -4.22 -2.85
CA GLN A 74 -2.07 -2.80 -3.02
C GLN A 74 -0.93 -2.29 -2.15
N GLN A 75 -0.83 -2.76 -0.90
CA GLN A 75 0.28 -2.44 -0.02
C GLN A 75 1.60 -2.96 -0.61
N GLN A 76 1.63 -4.18 -1.14
CA GLN A 76 2.81 -4.71 -1.83
C GLN A 76 3.24 -3.88 -3.04
N LEU A 77 2.29 -3.29 -3.77
CA LEU A 77 2.60 -2.40 -4.88
C LEU A 77 3.12 -1.03 -4.40
N ALA A 78 2.53 -0.48 -3.34
CA ALA A 78 3.01 0.76 -2.73
C ALA A 78 4.42 0.59 -2.15
N ASP A 79 4.70 -0.52 -1.49
CA ASP A 79 6.02 -0.85 -0.97
C ASP A 79 7.03 -1.03 -2.10
N ALA A 80 6.67 -1.72 -3.19
CA ALA A 80 7.51 -1.87 -4.37
C ALA A 80 7.85 -0.50 -4.98
N TYR A 81 6.86 0.39 -5.12
CA TYR A 81 7.08 1.77 -5.58
C TYR A 81 8.06 2.53 -4.69
N GLN A 82 7.88 2.49 -3.37
CA GLN A 82 8.79 3.16 -2.43
C GLN A 82 10.21 2.58 -2.49
N GLN A 83 10.34 1.26 -2.63
CA GLN A 83 11.64 0.62 -2.83
C GLN A 83 12.32 1.09 -4.11
N GLY A 84 11.57 1.29 -5.20
CA GLY A 84 12.08 1.85 -6.45
C GLY A 84 12.62 3.26 -6.26
N ASN A 85 11.86 4.11 -5.57
CA ASN A 85 12.26 5.47 -5.23
C ASN A 85 13.56 5.49 -4.41
N GLN A 86 13.64 4.67 -3.36
CA GLN A 86 14.82 4.54 -2.51
C GLN A 86 16.04 4.01 -3.27
N ALA A 87 15.84 3.06 -4.19
CA ALA A 87 16.92 2.55 -5.04
C ALA A 87 17.48 3.63 -5.95
N ALA A 88 16.63 4.47 -6.56
CA ALA A 88 17.08 5.62 -7.33
C ALA A 88 17.85 6.62 -6.45
N GLN A 89 17.38 6.89 -5.24
CA GLN A 89 18.07 7.79 -4.30
C GLN A 89 19.46 7.30 -3.91
N ALA A 90 19.66 5.99 -3.82
CA ALA A 90 20.95 5.38 -3.47
C ALA A 90 21.94 5.35 -4.64
N GLU A 91 21.49 5.60 -5.88
CA GLU A 91 22.32 5.58 -7.07
C GLU A 91 23.11 6.87 -7.28
N ASN A 92 24.18 6.77 -8.09
CA ASN A 92 24.97 7.95 -8.44
C ASN A 92 24.18 8.85 -9.42
N PRO A 93 23.96 10.15 -9.12
CA PRO A 93 23.18 11.05 -9.98
C PRO A 93 23.67 11.12 -11.44
N TYR A 94 24.99 11.09 -11.67
CA TYR A 94 25.54 11.12 -13.03
C TYR A 94 25.23 9.85 -13.82
N LYS A 95 25.06 8.70 -13.16
CA LYS A 95 24.65 7.47 -13.83
C LYS A 95 23.16 7.54 -14.19
N LEU A 96 22.34 8.03 -13.27
CA LEU A 96 20.90 8.22 -13.47
C LEU A 96 20.60 9.16 -14.63
N LEU A 97 21.37 10.24 -14.82
CA LEU A 97 21.21 11.15 -15.95
C LEU A 97 21.54 10.53 -17.30
N LYS A 98 22.43 9.52 -17.34
CA LYS A 98 22.91 8.93 -18.60
C LYS A 98 22.04 7.77 -19.07
N ALA A 99 21.58 6.92 -18.16
CA ALA A 99 20.88 5.68 -18.51
C ALA A 99 19.92 5.22 -17.39
N PRO A 100 18.89 6.03 -17.04
CA PRO A 100 18.03 5.73 -15.90
C PRO A 100 17.23 4.43 -16.08
N HIS A 101 16.69 4.19 -17.28
CA HIS A 101 15.92 2.97 -17.55
C HIS A 101 16.76 1.69 -17.53
N GLU A 102 18.02 1.75 -17.96
CA GLU A 102 18.93 0.60 -17.90
C GLU A 102 19.28 0.25 -16.46
N LEU A 103 19.53 1.27 -15.63
CA LEU A 103 19.79 1.11 -14.20
C LEU A 103 18.56 0.57 -13.48
N ALA A 104 17.38 1.13 -13.74
CA ALA A 104 16.13 0.64 -13.18
C ALA A 104 15.91 -0.83 -13.54
N LYS A 105 16.13 -1.21 -14.80
CA LYS A 105 16.02 -2.61 -15.23
C LYS A 105 17.03 -3.53 -14.55
N ALA A 106 18.26 -3.07 -14.36
CA ALA A 106 19.32 -3.88 -13.76
C ALA A 106 19.19 -4.03 -12.22
N SER A 107 18.54 -3.09 -11.56
CA SER A 107 18.42 -3.03 -10.09
C SER A 107 17.04 -3.39 -9.56
N ASN A 108 16.03 -3.54 -10.41
CA ASN A 108 14.70 -3.99 -10.01
C ASN A 108 14.77 -5.41 -9.41
N PRO A 109 14.38 -5.59 -8.14
CA PRO A 109 14.43 -6.90 -7.49
C PRO A 109 13.30 -7.84 -7.94
N PHE A 110 12.29 -7.34 -8.64
CA PHE A 110 11.14 -8.13 -9.08
C PHE A 110 11.35 -8.67 -10.48
N ASP A 111 11.19 -9.99 -10.63
CA ASP A 111 11.10 -10.63 -11.95
C ASP A 111 9.77 -10.24 -12.62
N PHE A 112 9.85 -9.73 -13.86
CA PHE A 112 8.68 -9.30 -14.61
C PHE A 112 7.71 -10.46 -14.89
N ASP A 113 8.21 -11.67 -15.16
CA ASP A 113 7.38 -12.81 -15.54
C ASP A 113 6.61 -13.40 -14.35
N LEU A 114 7.14 -13.22 -13.13
CA LEU A 114 6.55 -13.74 -11.90
C LEU A 114 5.77 -12.68 -11.11
N ALA A 115 6.17 -11.41 -11.22
CA ALA A 115 5.70 -10.31 -10.37
C ALA A 115 5.50 -9.01 -11.16
N ALA A 116 4.96 -9.09 -12.38
CA ALA A 116 4.80 -7.97 -13.31
C ALA A 116 4.29 -6.66 -12.67
N LYS A 117 3.26 -6.73 -11.81
CA LYS A 117 2.69 -5.55 -11.17
C LYS A 117 3.68 -4.88 -10.19
N GLN A 118 4.37 -5.66 -9.36
CA GLN A 118 5.38 -5.14 -8.43
C GLN A 118 6.60 -4.63 -9.20
N HIS A 119 7.00 -5.32 -10.26
CA HIS A 119 8.05 -4.85 -11.17
C HIS A 119 7.72 -3.46 -11.73
N MET A 120 6.51 -3.28 -12.29
CA MET A 120 6.08 -2.00 -12.84
C MET A 120 6.01 -0.92 -11.76
N ALA A 121 5.39 -1.20 -10.61
CA ALA A 121 5.29 -0.25 -9.51
C ALA A 121 6.67 0.21 -9.01
N TRP A 122 7.61 -0.72 -8.87
CA TRP A 122 8.99 -0.41 -8.51
C TRP A 122 9.66 0.47 -9.58
N HIS A 123 9.49 0.14 -10.87
CA HIS A 123 10.07 0.92 -11.96
C HIS A 123 9.52 2.35 -11.99
N GLU A 124 8.20 2.51 -11.82
CA GLU A 124 7.54 3.80 -11.73
C GLU A 124 8.07 4.64 -10.56
N GLY A 125 8.26 4.04 -9.39
CA GLY A 125 8.81 4.72 -8.21
C GLY A 125 10.25 5.18 -8.43
N PHE A 126 11.06 4.35 -9.07
CA PHE A 126 12.43 4.69 -9.46
C PHE A 126 12.46 5.89 -10.41
N MET A 127 11.68 5.85 -11.49
CA MET A 127 11.65 6.91 -12.49
C MET A 127 11.08 8.23 -11.96
N ALA A 128 10.03 8.17 -11.14
CA ALA A 128 9.44 9.36 -10.54
C ALA A 128 10.45 10.15 -9.67
N TRP A 129 11.32 9.46 -8.93
CA TRP A 129 12.39 10.13 -8.19
C TRP A 129 13.40 10.79 -9.13
N VAL A 130 13.85 10.07 -10.17
CA VAL A 130 14.79 10.60 -11.16
C VAL A 130 14.23 11.84 -11.83
N GLU A 131 12.99 11.80 -12.30
CA GLU A 131 12.32 12.94 -12.94
C GLU A 131 12.22 14.15 -12.02
N THR A 132 11.93 13.93 -10.73
CA THR A 132 11.89 14.99 -9.72
C THR A 132 13.26 15.68 -9.61
N GLN A 133 14.35 14.91 -9.49
CA GLN A 133 15.70 15.46 -9.36
C GLN A 133 16.20 16.15 -10.64
N VAL A 134 15.84 15.63 -11.81
CA VAL A 134 16.16 16.27 -13.09
C VAL A 134 15.43 17.60 -13.22
N SER A 135 14.16 17.66 -12.82
CA SER A 135 13.33 18.88 -12.93
C SER A 135 13.77 20.00 -11.97
N GLU A 136 14.34 19.65 -10.82
CA GLU A 136 14.88 20.62 -9.83
C GLU A 136 16.26 21.18 -10.20
N SER A 137 16.91 20.63 -11.24
CA SER A 137 18.28 20.98 -11.63
C SER A 137 18.40 22.03 -12.76
N TRP A 138 17.28 22.66 -13.18
CA TRP A 138 17.21 23.67 -14.25
C TRP A 138 16.63 25.00 -13.81
#